data_AF-A0A2B4S0C1-F1
#
_entry.id   AF-A0A2B4S0C1-F1
#
_cell.length_a   1.000
_cell.length_b   1.000
_cell.length_c   1.000
_cell.angle_alpha   90.00
_cell.angle_beta   90.00
_cell.angle_gamma   90.00
#
_symmetry.space_group_name_H-M   'P 1'
#
loop_
_entity.id
_entity.type
_entity.pdbx_description
1 polymer ?
#
loop_
_entity_poly.entity_id
_entity_poly.type
_entity_poly.pdbx_seq_one_letter_code
_entity_poly.pdbx_strand_id
1 'polypeptide(L)'
;MDAKDAELLMGVNILLLLSLLKRRIAARAKKKFRFWVRQVLRERETYGAFHTLFNELRLFDREYFFRLIWMTPERFEHLLSIVGPFITHYCRSRRPISASERLCLCLRVVMIEVVLRDWRSDAVQAEDGALSNLRQVGSNSCKVANLNEERIISHNQASFKNVYPAPYEASKTTKYTNPGYVSCTLITTTAFMAGSSSTLQTATQEMPLNIFSTFVGPPTTGKSQALKACAISPMESVTAEADSASPVIQKCTSSGMIKTVADIKRGFFFSAEIYEVLFKLLKSDEENATCDVQALCQLFSEEEASYRYATEKKREIAANTPFCISGATQIPFAARLVALLDQENGLLDRFLITFSKCLRPTPNQTSQAIEALKESALSSINDVFAEIARLHLYRSTYTLNQEAKETMNTVNEEFITEVNEAMLEGTTPPKTKKIDIILRVAAALHIFNHVTAELLQRRKPTQPADEIEHSTLLCAIDYVAWTESQKEIFVEVSNLKSF
;
A
#
# COMPACT_ATOMS: atom_id res chain seq x y z
N MET A 1 -15.83 52.83 -72.57
CA MET A 1 -15.18 51.89 -71.64
C MET A 1 -14.49 50.87 -72.53
N ASP A 2 -13.17 50.92 -72.58
CA ASP A 2 -12.40 50.14 -73.54
C ASP A 2 -12.51 48.65 -73.24
N ALA A 3 -12.41 47.80 -74.26
CA ALA A 3 -12.58 46.35 -74.12
C ALA A 3 -11.66 45.72 -73.05
N LYS A 4 -10.48 46.33 -72.82
CA LYS A 4 -9.52 45.94 -71.78
C LYS A 4 -10.00 46.26 -70.36
N ASP A 5 -10.73 47.36 -70.18
CA ASP A 5 -11.27 47.75 -68.87
C ASP A 5 -12.43 46.83 -68.46
N ALA A 6 -13.21 46.36 -69.44
CA ALA A 6 -14.29 45.40 -69.22
C ALA A 6 -13.77 44.00 -68.82
N GLU A 7 -12.66 43.55 -69.41
CA GLU A 7 -11.99 42.29 -69.02
C GLU A 7 -11.40 42.37 -67.61
N LEU A 8 -10.78 43.50 -67.25
CA LEU A 8 -10.25 43.72 -65.91
C LEU A 8 -11.37 43.72 -64.86
N LEU A 9 -12.50 44.39 -65.16
CA LEU A 9 -13.67 44.42 -64.27
C LEU A 9 -14.30 43.03 -64.10
N MET A 10 -14.36 42.23 -65.17
CA MET A 10 -14.80 40.83 -65.09
C MET A 10 -13.86 39.98 -64.23
N GLY A 11 -12.54 40.12 -64.42
CA GLY A 11 -11.54 39.40 -63.63
C GLY A 11 -11.65 39.68 -62.13
N VAL A 12 -11.83 40.95 -61.75
CA VAL A 12 -12.02 41.35 -60.35
C VAL A 12 -13.33 40.82 -59.78
N ASN A 13 -14.43 40.87 -60.55
CA ASN A 13 -15.73 40.35 -60.11
C ASN A 13 -15.72 38.83 -59.91
N ILE A 14 -15.03 38.08 -60.78
CA ILE A 14 -14.87 36.63 -60.64
C ILE A 14 -14.05 36.30 -59.38
N LEU A 15 -12.96 37.04 -59.14
CA LEU A 15 -12.14 36.84 -57.93
C LEU A 15 -12.95 37.14 -56.65
N LEU A 16 -13.77 38.19 -56.68
CA LEU A 16 -14.66 38.56 -55.58
C LEU A 16 -15.71 37.47 -55.32
N LEU A 17 -16.33 36.93 -56.37
CA LEU A 17 -17.27 35.80 -56.30
C LEU A 17 -16.63 34.55 -55.71
N LEU A 18 -15.41 34.20 -56.13
CA LEU A 18 -14.66 33.06 -55.59
C LEU A 18 -14.31 33.25 -54.10
N SER A 19 -13.95 34.47 -53.69
CA SER A 19 -13.68 34.80 -52.28
C SER A 19 -14.92 34.70 -51.39
N LEU A 20 -16.08 35.14 -51.90
CA LEU A 20 -17.37 35.04 -51.22
C LEU A 20 -17.85 33.59 -51.12
N LEU A 21 -17.64 32.78 -52.18
CA LEU A 21 -17.93 31.34 -52.16
C LEU A 21 -17.04 30.61 -51.16
N LYS A 22 -15.72 30.87 -51.12
CA LYS A 22 -14.81 30.31 -50.10
C LYS A 22 -15.25 30.69 -48.69
N ARG A 23 -15.61 31.97 -48.45
CA ARG A 23 -16.15 32.41 -47.15
C ARG A 23 -17.47 31.72 -46.79
N ARG A 24 -18.39 31.49 -47.73
CA ARG A 24 -19.65 30.77 -47.50
C ARG A 24 -19.45 29.29 -47.23
N ILE A 25 -18.52 28.63 -47.92
CA ILE A 25 -18.18 27.23 -47.69
C ILE A 25 -17.51 27.08 -46.31
N ALA A 26 -16.56 27.96 -45.98
CA ALA A 26 -15.94 27.98 -44.65
C ALA A 26 -16.95 28.32 -43.53
N ALA A 27 -17.91 29.22 -43.77
CA ALA A 27 -18.98 29.53 -42.82
C ALA A 27 -19.98 28.38 -42.66
N ARG A 28 -20.28 27.62 -43.72
CA ARG A 28 -21.08 26.39 -43.65
C ARG A 28 -20.36 25.28 -42.89
N ALA A 29 -19.04 25.12 -43.08
CA ALA A 29 -18.22 24.20 -42.29
C ALA A 29 -18.14 24.63 -40.80
N LYS A 30 -18.17 25.94 -40.51
CA LYS A 30 -18.18 26.50 -39.15
C LYS A 30 -19.54 26.48 -38.46
N LYS A 31 -20.67 26.25 -39.18
CA LYS A 31 -21.96 25.98 -38.54
C LYS A 31 -21.92 24.57 -37.95
N LYS A 32 -21.45 24.47 -36.70
CA LYS A 32 -21.57 23.26 -35.87
C LYS A 32 -23.02 22.77 -35.95
N PHE A 33 -23.26 21.68 -36.66
CA PHE A 33 -24.53 20.99 -36.65
C PHE A 33 -24.87 20.62 -35.20
N ARG A 34 -25.87 21.28 -34.61
CA ARG A 34 -26.47 20.82 -33.35
C ARG A 34 -27.35 19.62 -33.67
N PHE A 35 -26.72 18.45 -33.77
CA PHE A 35 -27.45 17.18 -33.86
C PHE A 35 -28.16 16.94 -32.52
N TRP A 36 -29.49 16.97 -32.52
CA TRP A 36 -30.30 16.65 -31.33
C TRP A 36 -30.23 15.17 -30.93
N VAL A 37 -29.96 14.28 -31.88
CA VAL A 37 -29.63 12.87 -31.66
C VAL A 37 -28.46 12.55 -32.57
N ARG A 38 -27.36 12.04 -31.98
CA ARG A 38 -26.16 11.65 -32.73
C ARG A 38 -26.51 10.49 -33.68
N GLN A 39 -25.92 10.46 -34.88
CA GLN A 39 -26.23 9.45 -35.90
C GLN A 39 -26.08 8.02 -35.39
N VAL A 40 -25.04 7.76 -34.58
CA VAL A 40 -24.79 6.47 -33.92
C VAL A 40 -25.95 6.00 -33.01
N LEU A 41 -26.74 6.93 -32.47
CA LEU A 41 -27.87 6.61 -31.58
C LEU A 41 -29.20 6.43 -32.34
N ARG A 42 -29.21 6.64 -33.67
CA ARG A 42 -30.41 6.43 -34.50
C ARG A 42 -30.70 4.95 -34.69
N GLU A 43 -29.66 4.11 -34.74
CA GLU A 43 -29.75 2.66 -34.95
C GLU A 43 -29.70 1.89 -33.61
N ARG A 44 -30.14 2.52 -32.52
CA ARG A 44 -30.12 1.92 -31.18
C ARG A 44 -30.95 0.63 -31.07
N GLU A 45 -31.99 0.47 -31.89
CA GLU A 45 -32.80 -0.75 -31.90
C GLU A 45 -32.00 -1.94 -32.48
N THR A 46 -31.03 -1.67 -33.36
CA THR A 46 -30.19 -2.68 -34.02
C THR A 46 -28.88 -2.93 -33.28
N TYR A 47 -28.20 -1.86 -32.84
CA TYR A 47 -26.86 -1.94 -32.25
C TYR A 47 -26.81 -1.52 -30.78
N GLY A 48 -27.94 -1.08 -30.20
CA GLY A 48 -27.97 -0.64 -28.82
C GLY A 48 -27.81 -1.80 -27.86
N ALA A 49 -26.90 -1.63 -26.89
CA ALA A 49 -26.57 -2.65 -25.89
C ALA A 49 -27.79 -3.16 -25.08
N PHE A 50 -28.88 -2.41 -25.02
CA PHE A 50 -30.13 -2.87 -24.42
C PHE A 50 -30.87 -3.90 -25.29
N HIS A 51 -30.93 -3.67 -26.61
CA HIS A 51 -31.65 -4.57 -27.50
C HIS A 51 -30.83 -5.81 -27.87
N THR A 52 -29.50 -5.71 -27.82
CA THR A 52 -28.55 -6.81 -28.07
C THR A 52 -28.15 -7.51 -26.77
N LEU A 53 -27.02 -7.09 -26.18
CA LEU A 53 -26.36 -7.75 -25.05
C LEU A 53 -27.27 -7.94 -23.84
N PHE A 54 -28.06 -6.93 -23.47
CA PHE A 54 -28.88 -7.01 -22.26
C PHE A 54 -29.95 -8.10 -22.34
N ASN A 55 -30.57 -8.28 -23.52
CA ASN A 55 -31.58 -9.32 -23.73
C ASN A 55 -30.94 -10.71 -23.74
N GLU A 56 -29.76 -10.85 -24.34
CA GLU A 56 -29.01 -12.11 -24.32
C GLU A 56 -28.63 -12.53 -22.90
N LEU A 57 -28.07 -11.60 -22.11
CA LEU A 57 -27.72 -11.86 -20.71
C LEU A 57 -28.95 -12.22 -19.87
N ARG A 58 -30.08 -11.56 -20.13
CA ARG A 58 -31.35 -11.84 -19.42
C ARG A 58 -31.84 -13.27 -19.64
N LEU A 59 -31.57 -13.86 -20.80
CA LEU A 59 -32.07 -15.18 -21.20
C LEU A 59 -31.06 -16.31 -20.92
N PHE A 60 -29.78 -16.08 -21.16
CA PHE A 60 -28.76 -17.14 -21.21
C PHE A 60 -27.71 -17.06 -20.08
N ASP A 61 -27.49 -15.89 -19.46
CA ASP A 61 -26.42 -15.70 -18.48
C ASP A 61 -26.86 -14.86 -17.27
N ARG A 62 -27.46 -15.56 -16.29
CA ARG A 62 -27.95 -14.96 -15.04
C ARG A 62 -26.84 -14.35 -14.19
N GLU A 63 -25.62 -14.89 -14.26
CA GLU A 63 -24.50 -14.44 -13.45
C GLU A 63 -23.98 -13.09 -13.95
N TYR A 64 -23.76 -12.95 -15.25
CA TYR A 64 -23.39 -11.67 -15.84
C TYR A 64 -24.52 -10.65 -15.80
N PHE A 65 -25.78 -11.08 -15.96
CA PHE A 65 -26.92 -10.20 -15.77
C PHE A 65 -26.94 -9.62 -14.35
N PHE A 66 -26.72 -10.47 -13.33
CA PHE A 66 -26.60 -10.02 -11.95
C PHE A 66 -25.42 -9.08 -11.75
N ARG A 67 -24.24 -9.32 -12.35
CA ARG A 67 -23.11 -8.38 -12.26
C ARG A 67 -23.40 -7.02 -12.88
N LEU A 68 -24.21 -6.98 -13.94
CA LEU A 68 -24.50 -5.78 -14.72
C LEU A 68 -25.52 -4.84 -14.08
N ILE A 69 -26.48 -5.38 -13.32
CA ILE A 69 -27.62 -4.63 -12.74
C ILE A 69 -27.77 -4.88 -11.23
N TRP A 70 -26.98 -5.80 -10.65
CA TRP A 70 -27.00 -6.22 -9.25
C TRP A 70 -28.35 -6.76 -8.75
N MET A 71 -29.12 -7.31 -9.67
CA MET A 71 -30.38 -7.97 -9.40
C MET A 71 -30.63 -9.09 -10.39
N THR A 72 -31.40 -10.08 -9.98
CA THR A 72 -31.79 -11.17 -10.88
C THR A 72 -32.81 -10.67 -11.92
N PRO A 73 -32.93 -11.33 -13.08
CA PRO A 73 -33.92 -10.96 -14.10
C PRO A 73 -35.35 -10.85 -13.55
N GLU A 74 -35.73 -11.72 -12.61
CA GLU A 74 -37.05 -11.75 -12.00
C GLU A 74 -37.29 -10.51 -11.13
N ARG A 75 -36.27 -10.08 -10.37
CA ARG A 75 -36.34 -8.85 -9.57
C ARG A 75 -36.39 -7.61 -10.44
N PHE A 76 -35.68 -7.60 -11.56
CA PHE A 76 -35.73 -6.52 -12.54
C PHE A 76 -37.13 -6.37 -13.15
N GLU A 77 -37.76 -7.47 -13.56
CA GLU A 77 -39.13 -7.47 -14.09
C GLU A 77 -40.16 -7.04 -13.04
N HIS A 78 -40.01 -7.49 -11.80
CA HIS A 78 -40.86 -7.05 -10.70
C HIS A 78 -40.71 -5.55 -10.40
N LEU A 79 -39.49 -5.02 -10.45
CA LEU A 79 -39.28 -3.59 -10.29
C LEU A 79 -39.84 -2.80 -11.48
N LEU A 80 -39.72 -3.34 -12.69
CA LEU A 80 -40.28 -2.74 -13.90
C LEU A 80 -41.81 -2.71 -13.88
N SER A 81 -42.47 -3.71 -13.31
CA SER A 81 -43.93 -3.70 -13.19
C SER A 81 -44.43 -2.61 -12.23
N ILE A 82 -43.67 -2.31 -11.17
CA ILE A 82 -43.99 -1.26 -10.20
C ILE A 82 -43.70 0.13 -10.78
N VAL A 83 -42.50 0.32 -11.33
CA VAL A 83 -42.00 1.65 -11.71
C VAL A 83 -42.38 2.02 -13.15
N GLY A 84 -42.59 1.03 -14.01
CA GLY A 84 -42.89 1.17 -15.44
C GLY A 84 -43.98 2.19 -15.77
N PRO A 85 -45.15 2.19 -15.09
CA PRO A 85 -46.20 3.18 -15.33
C PRO A 85 -45.75 4.62 -15.10
N PHE A 86 -44.84 4.86 -14.15
CA PHE A 86 -44.37 6.20 -13.76
C PHE A 86 -43.23 6.70 -14.64
N ILE A 87 -42.44 5.80 -15.23
CA ILE A 87 -41.30 6.15 -16.09
C ILE A 87 -41.60 6.00 -17.58
N THR A 88 -42.81 5.60 -17.95
CA THR A 88 -43.24 5.60 -19.35
C THR A 88 -43.48 7.04 -19.81
N HIS A 89 -42.89 7.42 -20.95
CA HIS A 89 -43.04 8.76 -21.50
C HIS A 89 -43.53 8.68 -22.94
N TYR A 90 -44.47 9.56 -23.30
CA TYR A 90 -45.02 9.65 -24.64
C TYR A 90 -44.49 10.89 -25.38
N CYS A 91 -44.12 10.76 -26.65
CA CYS A 91 -43.71 11.88 -27.50
C CYS A 91 -44.35 11.75 -28.88
N ARG A 92 -44.94 12.83 -29.41
CA ARG A 92 -45.62 12.82 -30.72
C ARG A 92 -44.67 12.78 -31.92
N SER A 93 -43.47 13.35 -31.79
CA SER A 93 -42.53 13.53 -32.90
C SER A 93 -41.42 12.49 -32.97
N ARG A 94 -41.29 11.62 -31.94
CA ARG A 94 -40.16 10.70 -31.78
C ARG A 94 -40.59 9.44 -31.05
N ARG A 95 -39.92 8.32 -31.31
CA ARG A 95 -40.02 7.12 -30.48
C ARG A 95 -39.30 7.36 -29.14
N PRO A 96 -40.00 7.35 -28.01
CA PRO A 96 -39.38 7.50 -26.69
C PRO A 96 -38.51 6.27 -26.36
N ILE A 97 -37.58 6.43 -25.41
CA ILE A 97 -36.86 5.29 -24.80
C ILE A 97 -37.90 4.48 -24.01
N SER A 98 -37.93 3.16 -24.17
CA SER A 98 -38.91 2.30 -23.49
C SER A 98 -38.73 2.35 -21.96
N ALA A 99 -39.79 2.05 -21.19
CA ALA A 99 -39.70 2.04 -19.73
C ALA A 99 -38.63 1.07 -19.21
N SER A 100 -38.46 -0.08 -19.87
CA SER A 100 -37.43 -1.08 -19.54
C SER A 100 -36.02 -0.58 -19.85
N GLU A 101 -35.81 0.09 -20.99
CA GLU A 101 -34.55 0.75 -21.32
C GLU A 101 -34.22 1.85 -20.32
N ARG A 102 -35.21 2.67 -19.94
CA ARG A 102 -35.03 3.75 -18.96
C ARG A 102 -34.68 3.18 -17.59
N LEU A 103 -35.38 2.14 -17.14
CA LEU A 103 -35.07 1.50 -15.87
C LEU A 103 -33.68 0.85 -15.89
N CYS A 104 -33.33 0.14 -16.97
CA CYS A 104 -32.00 -0.43 -17.14
C CYS A 104 -30.92 0.66 -17.11
N LEU A 105 -31.11 1.77 -17.82
CA LEU A 105 -30.20 2.91 -17.78
C LEU A 105 -30.13 3.54 -16.39
N CYS A 106 -31.27 3.74 -15.72
CA CYS A 106 -31.32 4.30 -14.37
C CYS A 106 -30.63 3.38 -13.36
N LEU A 107 -30.87 2.08 -13.39
CA LEU A 107 -30.21 1.12 -12.51
C LEU A 107 -28.73 1.00 -12.84
N ARG A 108 -28.35 1.01 -14.11
CA ARG A 108 -26.94 1.10 -14.49
C ARG A 108 -26.32 2.40 -13.99
N VAL A 109 -27.00 3.54 -14.09
CA VAL A 109 -26.50 4.84 -13.63
C VAL A 109 -26.48 4.95 -12.10
N VAL A 110 -27.45 4.40 -11.40
CA VAL A 110 -27.53 4.36 -9.93
C VAL A 110 -26.54 3.35 -9.38
N MET A 111 -26.39 2.19 -10.00
CA MET A 111 -25.31 1.26 -9.67
C MET A 111 -23.98 1.88 -10.02
N ILE A 112 -23.85 2.54 -11.17
CA ILE A 112 -22.67 3.36 -11.48
C ILE A 112 -22.53 4.46 -10.43
N GLU A 113 -23.56 5.10 -9.86
CA GLU A 113 -23.40 6.14 -8.83
C GLU A 113 -23.13 5.61 -7.43
N VAL A 114 -23.59 4.40 -7.09
CA VAL A 114 -23.30 3.71 -5.84
C VAL A 114 -21.88 3.13 -5.93
N VAL A 115 -21.58 2.45 -7.03
CA VAL A 115 -20.23 1.98 -7.38
C VAL A 115 -19.29 3.15 -7.61
N LEU A 116 -19.72 4.32 -8.13
CA LEU A 116 -19.01 5.63 -8.25
C LEU A 116 -19.17 6.50 -7.01
N ARG A 117 -19.84 6.09 -5.94
CA ARG A 117 -19.70 6.75 -4.62
C ARG A 117 -18.61 6.04 -3.84
N ASP A 118 -18.59 4.71 -3.94
CA ASP A 118 -17.44 3.90 -3.57
C ASP A 118 -16.25 4.27 -4.48
N TRP A 119 -16.43 4.35 -5.80
CA TRP A 119 -15.40 4.77 -6.76
C TRP A 119 -15.15 6.28 -6.83
N ARG A 120 -16.02 7.22 -6.43
CA ARG A 120 -15.62 8.66 -6.35
C ARG A 120 -14.70 8.91 -5.17
N SER A 121 -14.77 8.08 -4.13
CA SER A 121 -13.70 8.05 -3.13
C SER A 121 -12.40 7.52 -3.75
N ASP A 122 -12.48 6.62 -4.73
CA ASP A 122 -11.31 5.95 -5.33
C ASP A 122 -10.78 6.58 -6.64
N ALA A 123 -11.57 7.40 -7.36
CA ALA A 123 -11.36 7.77 -8.77
C ALA A 123 -11.32 9.29 -9.05
N VAL A 124 -11.22 10.14 -8.02
CA VAL A 124 -10.54 11.46 -8.19
C VAL A 124 -9.03 11.25 -8.46
N GLN A 125 -8.57 10.00 -8.39
CA GLN A 125 -7.22 9.57 -8.67
C GLN A 125 -7.13 8.81 -10.02
N ALA A 126 -7.30 9.56 -11.11
CA ALA A 126 -6.64 9.41 -12.42
C ALA A 126 -6.81 8.09 -13.21
N GLU A 127 -7.69 8.15 -14.21
CA GLU A 127 -7.50 7.56 -15.55
C GLU A 127 -6.35 8.34 -16.26
N ASP A 128 -5.52 7.81 -17.18
CA ASP A 128 -5.87 7.12 -18.42
C ASP A 128 -4.66 6.33 -18.99
N GLY A 129 -4.88 5.06 -19.39
CA GLY A 129 -3.93 4.28 -20.20
C GLY A 129 -4.08 2.75 -20.14
N ALA A 130 -4.49 2.17 -19.01
CA ALA A 130 -4.32 0.73 -18.74
C ALA A 130 -5.62 -0.12 -18.77
N LEU A 131 -6.76 0.43 -19.21
CA LEU A 131 -8.09 -0.17 -18.98
C LEU A 131 -8.48 -1.33 -19.91
N SER A 132 -7.67 -1.66 -20.92
CA SER A 132 -7.87 -2.88 -21.73
C SER A 132 -7.24 -4.13 -21.11
N ASN A 133 -6.14 -4.00 -20.36
CA ASN A 133 -5.42 -5.14 -19.76
C ASN A 133 -5.97 -5.54 -18.38
N LEU A 134 -6.63 -4.61 -17.66
CA LEU A 134 -7.07 -4.82 -16.27
C LEU A 134 -8.34 -5.67 -16.08
N ARG A 135 -9.15 -5.88 -17.13
CA ARG A 135 -10.35 -6.76 -17.03
C ARG A 135 -9.99 -8.25 -17.01
N GLN A 136 -8.87 -8.64 -17.61
CA GLN A 136 -8.35 -10.01 -17.54
C GLN A 136 -7.61 -10.27 -16.21
N VAL A 137 -6.99 -9.22 -15.63
CA VAL A 137 -6.27 -9.27 -14.37
C VAL A 137 -7.18 -9.55 -13.16
N GLY A 138 -8.41 -9.01 -13.12
CA GLY A 138 -9.31 -9.20 -11.97
C GLY A 138 -9.82 -10.63 -11.77
N SER A 139 -10.14 -11.35 -12.85
CA SER A 139 -10.63 -12.74 -12.76
C SER A 139 -9.50 -13.75 -12.56
N ASN A 140 -8.29 -13.46 -13.02
CA ASN A 140 -7.11 -14.29 -12.81
C ASN A 140 -6.44 -14.01 -11.44
N SER A 141 -6.45 -12.77 -10.94
CA SER A 141 -5.90 -12.44 -9.63
C SER A 141 -6.64 -13.09 -8.47
N CYS A 142 -7.97 -13.33 -8.55
CA CYS A 142 -8.68 -14.10 -7.51
C CYS A 142 -8.35 -15.60 -7.52
N LYS A 143 -8.14 -16.21 -8.69
CA LYS A 143 -7.72 -17.62 -8.79
C LYS A 143 -6.27 -17.81 -8.37
N VAL A 144 -5.38 -16.89 -8.74
CA VAL A 144 -3.98 -16.87 -8.32
C VAL A 144 -3.86 -16.55 -6.83
N ALA A 145 -4.69 -15.65 -6.27
CA ALA A 145 -4.71 -15.39 -4.83
C ALA A 145 -5.14 -16.64 -4.02
N ASN A 146 -6.13 -17.41 -4.48
CA ASN A 146 -6.54 -18.65 -3.82
C ASN A 146 -5.50 -19.79 -3.92
N LEU A 147 -4.85 -19.96 -5.09
CA LEU A 147 -3.74 -20.92 -5.26
C LEU A 147 -2.50 -20.51 -4.44
N ASN A 148 -2.30 -19.19 -4.25
CA ASN A 148 -1.20 -18.66 -3.46
C ASN A 148 -1.49 -18.70 -1.96
N GLU A 149 -2.73 -18.57 -1.49
CA GLU A 149 -3.06 -18.78 -0.08
C GLU A 149 -2.57 -20.17 0.38
N GLU A 150 -2.80 -21.24 -0.38
CA GLU A 150 -2.32 -22.58 -0.03
C GLU A 150 -0.77 -22.70 -0.02
N ARG A 151 -0.06 -22.06 -0.97
CA ARG A 151 1.42 -22.04 -1.04
C ARG A 151 2.08 -21.16 0.03
N ILE A 152 1.47 -20.01 0.34
CA ILE A 152 1.94 -19.09 1.39
C ILE A 152 1.72 -19.74 2.77
N ILE A 153 0.62 -20.49 2.93
CA ILE A 153 0.31 -21.23 4.16
C ILE A 153 1.22 -22.45 4.35
N SER A 154 1.92 -22.99 3.34
CA SER A 154 2.77 -24.17 3.53
C SER A 154 4.21 -23.86 3.99
N HIS A 155 4.69 -22.62 3.83
CA HIS A 155 6.06 -22.22 4.21
C HIS A 155 6.26 -22.03 5.72
N ASN A 156 7.49 -22.37 6.15
CA ASN A 156 7.89 -22.76 7.50
C ASN A 156 7.65 -21.67 8.56
N GLN A 157 6.63 -21.84 9.43
CA GLN A 157 6.31 -20.92 10.53
C GLN A 157 7.13 -21.17 11.81
N ALA A 158 8.06 -22.13 11.78
CA ALA A 158 8.84 -22.51 12.95
C ALA A 158 9.69 -21.35 13.50
N SER A 159 10.13 -20.42 12.65
CA SER A 159 11.00 -19.31 13.01
C SER A 159 10.40 -18.38 14.07
N PHE A 160 9.06 -18.22 14.12
CA PHE A 160 8.39 -17.31 15.06
C PHE A 160 8.47 -17.73 16.53
N LYS A 161 8.60 -19.03 16.81
CA LYS A 161 8.62 -19.53 18.19
C LYS A 161 9.90 -19.14 18.93
N ASN A 162 10.95 -18.78 18.19
CA ASN A 162 12.29 -18.53 18.72
C ASN A 162 12.66 -17.04 18.76
N VAL A 163 11.86 -16.15 18.14
CA VAL A 163 12.17 -14.71 18.06
C VAL A 163 12.11 -14.02 19.43
N TYR A 164 11.21 -14.48 20.30
CA TYR A 164 11.02 -13.93 21.64
C TYR A 164 11.25 -15.05 22.67
N PRO A 165 12.02 -14.81 23.75
CA PRO A 165 12.45 -15.81 24.73
C PRO A 165 11.31 -16.44 25.55
N ALA A 166 10.07 -16.00 25.35
CA ALA A 166 8.88 -16.62 25.91
C ALA A 166 7.83 -16.84 24.80
N PRO A 167 7.28 -18.06 24.62
CA PRO A 167 6.33 -18.37 23.55
C PRO A 167 4.98 -17.62 23.57
N TYR A 168 4.76 -16.61 24.43
CA TYR A 168 3.39 -16.28 24.84
C TYR A 168 3.10 -14.86 25.36
N GLU A 169 3.77 -13.81 24.90
CA GLU A 169 3.57 -12.47 25.51
C GLU A 169 2.87 -11.44 24.60
N ALA A 170 2.92 -11.67 23.30
CA ALA A 170 2.09 -10.97 22.32
C ALA A 170 0.58 -11.22 22.50
N SER A 171 0.20 -12.31 23.18
CA SER A 171 -1.19 -12.71 23.39
C SER A 171 -1.89 -11.95 24.53
N LYS A 172 -1.15 -11.17 25.34
CA LYS A 172 -1.71 -10.41 26.48
C LYS A 172 -2.67 -9.32 26.06
N THR A 173 -2.32 -8.58 25.02
CA THR A 173 -2.97 -7.33 24.67
C THR A 173 -4.11 -7.51 23.68
N THR A 174 -4.15 -8.63 22.96
CA THR A 174 -5.13 -8.84 21.91
C THR A 174 -5.56 -10.31 21.82
N LYS A 175 -6.64 -10.64 22.53
CA LYS A 175 -7.29 -11.97 22.60
C LYS A 175 -7.63 -12.61 21.23
N TYR A 176 -7.47 -11.88 20.13
CA TYR A 176 -7.90 -12.26 18.77
C TYR A 176 -6.89 -11.94 17.67
N THR A 177 -5.61 -11.67 18.00
CA THR A 177 -4.62 -11.24 17.00
C THR A 177 -3.56 -12.30 16.75
N ASN A 178 -3.10 -12.35 15.50
CA ASN A 178 -2.04 -13.24 15.06
C ASN A 178 -0.68 -12.88 15.69
N PRO A 179 0.08 -13.84 16.23
CA PRO A 179 1.43 -13.61 16.73
C PRO A 179 2.35 -12.93 15.71
N GLY A 180 2.26 -13.26 14.42
CA GLY A 180 3.12 -12.65 13.41
C GLY A 180 2.84 -11.15 13.18
N TYR A 181 1.59 -10.69 13.35
CA TYR A 181 1.28 -9.26 13.30
C TYR A 181 1.86 -8.51 14.48
N VAL A 182 1.79 -9.14 15.66
CA VAL A 182 2.35 -8.58 16.87
C VAL A 182 3.87 -8.52 16.77
N SER A 183 4.54 -9.62 16.44
CA SER A 183 6.01 -9.68 16.30
C SER A 183 6.55 -8.61 15.36
N CYS A 184 5.93 -8.47 14.18
CA CYS A 184 6.32 -7.48 13.18
C CYS A 184 6.16 -6.03 13.71
N THR A 185 5.06 -5.76 14.40
CA THR A 185 4.79 -4.44 14.99
C THR A 185 5.73 -4.15 16.17
N LEU A 186 6.04 -5.14 17.01
CA LEU A 186 6.94 -4.99 18.16
C LEU A 186 8.37 -4.68 17.74
N ILE A 187 8.89 -5.37 16.72
CA ILE A 187 10.23 -5.10 16.16
C ILE A 187 10.30 -3.65 15.68
N THR A 188 9.34 -3.22 14.85
CA THR A 188 9.35 -1.86 14.29
C THR A 188 9.15 -0.79 15.37
N THR A 189 8.32 -1.05 16.38
CA THR A 189 8.08 -0.09 17.48
C THR A 189 9.29 0.04 18.37
N THR A 190 9.96 -1.08 18.68
CA THR A 190 11.21 -1.07 19.45
C THR A 190 12.29 -0.31 18.71
N ALA A 191 12.48 -0.61 17.42
CA ALA A 191 13.41 0.10 16.54
C ALA A 191 13.19 1.61 16.54
N PHE A 192 11.93 2.07 16.46
CA PHE A 192 11.61 3.50 16.49
C PHE A 192 11.92 4.15 17.84
N MET A 193 11.52 3.51 18.95
CA MET A 193 11.71 4.05 20.29
C MET A 193 13.19 4.10 20.67
N ALA A 194 13.93 3.04 20.35
CA ALA A 194 15.37 3.00 20.57
C ALA A 194 16.14 3.92 19.62
N GLY A 195 15.71 4.01 18.36
CA GLY A 195 16.38 4.81 17.33
C GLY A 195 16.43 6.31 17.62
N SER A 196 15.65 6.80 18.59
CA SER A 196 15.70 8.20 19.02
C SER A 196 17.04 8.63 19.62
N SER A 197 17.77 7.69 20.23
CA SER A 197 19.09 7.95 20.80
C SER A 197 20.13 6.88 20.46
N SER A 198 19.71 5.74 19.90
CA SER A 198 20.61 4.61 19.67
C SER A 198 20.91 4.36 18.21
N THR A 199 22.16 3.95 17.98
CA THR A 199 22.69 3.59 16.66
C THR A 199 23.35 2.21 16.73
N LEU A 200 23.38 1.48 15.62
CA LEU A 200 24.18 0.28 15.51
C LEU A 200 25.53 0.60 14.87
N GLN A 201 26.63 0.25 15.52
CA GLN A 201 27.97 0.41 14.95
C GLN A 201 28.41 -0.86 14.24
N THR A 202 28.68 -0.72 12.94
CA THR A 202 29.35 -1.74 12.12
C THR A 202 30.84 -1.42 12.00
N ALA A 203 31.64 -2.29 11.38
CA ALA A 203 33.07 -2.05 11.17
C ALA A 203 33.37 -0.78 10.35
N THR A 204 32.43 -0.34 9.51
CA THR A 204 32.62 0.73 8.53
C THR A 204 31.83 1.99 8.83
N GLN A 205 30.68 1.90 9.50
CA GLN A 205 29.80 3.04 9.76
C GLN A 205 28.85 2.80 10.94
N GLU A 206 28.39 3.89 11.56
CA GLU A 206 27.18 3.86 12.39
C GLU A 206 25.95 3.75 11.49
N MET A 207 24.97 2.99 11.93
CA MET A 207 23.77 2.66 11.18
C MET A 207 22.50 2.98 11.99
N PRO A 208 21.46 3.51 11.31
CA PRO A 208 20.06 3.53 11.76
C PRO A 208 19.56 2.30 12.48
N LEU A 209 18.52 2.51 13.29
CA LEU A 209 17.58 1.45 13.68
C LEU A 209 16.29 1.46 12.85
N ASN A 210 16.13 2.36 11.88
CA ASN A 210 14.91 2.52 11.09
C ASN A 210 14.43 1.23 10.39
N ILE A 211 13.18 0.80 10.62
CA ILE A 211 12.59 -0.40 10.01
C ILE A 211 11.27 -0.05 9.33
N PHE A 212 11.10 -0.51 8.08
CA PHE A 212 9.81 -0.47 7.39
C PHE A 212 9.21 -1.87 7.37
N SER A 213 7.99 -2.00 7.87
CA SER A 213 7.31 -3.28 7.96
C SER A 213 5.86 -3.18 7.53
N THR A 214 5.39 -4.24 6.87
CA THR A 214 3.99 -4.40 6.47
C THR A 214 3.55 -5.83 6.69
N PHE A 215 2.42 -6.01 7.37
CA PHE A 215 1.82 -7.32 7.55
C PHE A 215 0.50 -7.47 6.79
N VAL A 216 0.33 -8.64 6.17
CA VAL A 216 -0.78 -8.94 5.27
C VAL A 216 -1.75 -9.92 5.93
N GLY A 217 -3.04 -9.67 5.78
CA GLY A 217 -4.06 -10.55 6.35
C GLY A 217 -5.48 -10.37 5.83
N PRO A 218 -6.31 -11.42 5.90
CA PRO A 218 -7.76 -11.31 5.69
C PRO A 218 -8.43 -10.31 6.65
N PRO A 219 -9.63 -9.78 6.32
CA PRO A 219 -10.41 -9.00 7.26
C PRO A 219 -10.71 -9.81 8.54
N THR A 220 -10.93 -9.14 9.66
CA THR A 220 -11.29 -9.75 10.97
C THR A 220 -10.22 -10.61 11.66
N THR A 221 -8.97 -10.61 11.19
CA THR A 221 -7.85 -11.37 11.78
C THR A 221 -7.06 -10.61 12.87
N GLY A 222 -7.60 -9.49 13.35
CA GLY A 222 -6.98 -8.70 14.41
C GLY A 222 -5.88 -7.73 13.95
N LYS A 223 -5.69 -7.49 12.65
CA LYS A 223 -4.67 -6.57 12.11
C LYS A 223 -4.63 -5.20 12.81
N SER A 224 -5.77 -4.51 12.86
CA SER A 224 -5.88 -3.19 13.50
C SER A 224 -5.72 -3.26 15.01
N GLN A 225 -6.07 -4.39 15.63
CA GLN A 225 -5.88 -4.60 17.07
C GLN A 225 -4.39 -4.77 17.38
N ALA A 226 -3.62 -5.50 16.56
CA ALA A 226 -2.17 -5.61 16.66
C ALA A 226 -1.51 -4.23 16.66
N LEU A 227 -1.83 -3.43 15.64
CA LEU A 227 -1.26 -2.09 15.47
C LEU A 227 -1.65 -1.16 16.62
N LYS A 228 -2.90 -1.25 17.09
CA LYS A 228 -3.36 -0.47 18.24
C LYS A 228 -2.62 -0.84 19.52
N ALA A 229 -2.47 -2.13 19.80
CA ALA A 229 -1.90 -2.63 21.04
C ALA A 229 -0.39 -2.48 21.13
N CYS A 230 0.32 -2.70 20.02
CA CYS A 230 1.77 -2.81 20.01
C CYS A 230 2.48 -1.56 19.51
N ALA A 231 1.75 -0.62 18.91
CA ALA A 231 2.30 0.60 18.34
C ALA A 231 1.57 1.85 18.85
N ILE A 232 0.27 1.99 18.58
CA ILE A 232 -0.47 3.23 18.90
C ILE A 232 -0.54 3.48 20.41
N SER A 233 -0.98 2.48 21.19
CA SER A 233 -1.11 2.60 22.66
C SER A 233 0.23 2.91 23.34
N PRO A 234 1.34 2.19 23.06
CA PRO A 234 2.65 2.52 23.60
C PRO A 234 3.11 3.94 23.24
N MET A 235 2.91 4.35 21.98
CA MET A 235 3.31 5.67 21.52
C MET A 235 2.49 6.79 22.19
N GLU A 236 1.19 6.60 22.38
CA GLU A 236 0.33 7.54 23.11
C GLU A 236 0.79 7.67 24.58
N SER A 237 1.09 6.53 25.23
CA SER A 237 1.58 6.51 26.62
C SER A 237 2.87 7.30 26.79
N VAL A 238 3.88 7.01 25.96
CA VAL A 238 5.19 7.67 26.06
C VAL A 238 5.13 9.13 25.64
N THR A 239 4.31 9.48 24.65
CA THR A 239 4.15 10.88 24.23
C THR A 239 3.46 11.71 25.31
N ALA A 240 2.45 11.14 26.00
CA ALA A 240 1.75 11.81 27.09
C ALA A 240 2.66 12.06 28.30
N GLU A 241 3.57 11.12 28.60
CA GLU A 241 4.54 11.28 29.70
C GLU A 241 5.64 12.31 29.38
N ALA A 242 6.01 12.46 28.11
CA ALA A 242 7.11 13.33 27.68
C ALA A 242 6.70 14.78 27.35
N ASP A 243 5.41 15.13 27.41
CA ASP A 243 4.85 16.44 26.99
C ASP A 243 5.41 16.95 25.64
N SER A 244 5.59 16.02 24.71
CA SER A 244 6.24 16.28 23.41
C SER A 244 5.25 16.19 22.26
N ALA A 245 5.53 16.90 21.16
CA ALA A 245 4.74 16.77 19.93
C ALA A 245 4.72 15.30 19.47
N SER A 246 3.52 14.79 19.16
CA SER A 246 3.36 13.40 18.78
C SER A 246 4.09 13.13 17.45
N PRO A 247 5.03 12.17 17.41
CA PRO A 247 5.75 11.82 16.19
C PRO A 247 4.91 10.94 15.25
N VAL A 248 3.66 10.65 15.60
CA VAL A 248 2.80 9.71 14.88
C VAL A 248 2.22 10.36 13.63
N ILE A 249 2.40 9.69 12.50
CA ILE A 249 1.91 10.11 11.19
C ILE A 249 0.89 9.06 10.68
N GLN A 250 -0.37 9.44 10.56
CA GLN A 250 -1.45 8.52 10.12
C GLN A 250 -1.94 8.79 8.70
N LYS A 251 -2.09 10.07 8.34
CA LYS A 251 -2.54 10.51 7.01
C LYS A 251 -1.83 11.81 6.67
N CYS A 252 -1.01 11.80 5.62
CA CYS A 252 -0.30 12.98 5.16
C CYS A 252 -0.06 12.91 3.65
N THR A 253 0.12 14.07 3.03
CA THR A 253 0.80 14.17 1.74
C THR A 253 2.31 13.97 1.95
N SER A 254 3.08 13.77 0.89
CA SER A 254 4.54 13.67 1.00
C SER A 254 5.15 14.94 1.59
N SER A 255 4.74 16.11 1.10
CA SER A 255 5.15 17.40 1.69
C SER A 255 4.77 17.53 3.17
N GLY A 256 3.60 17.02 3.57
CA GLY A 256 3.15 16.98 4.96
C GLY A 256 3.98 16.03 5.82
N MET A 257 4.36 14.87 5.29
CA MET A 257 5.26 13.93 5.94
C MET A 257 6.61 14.58 6.22
N ILE A 258 7.24 15.15 5.20
CA ILE A 258 8.54 15.82 5.30
C ILE A 258 8.47 17.00 6.26
N LYS A 259 7.38 17.76 6.25
CA LYS A 259 7.15 18.85 7.22
C LYS A 259 7.16 18.32 8.65
N THR A 260 6.33 17.32 8.93
CA THR A 260 6.20 16.76 10.27
C THR A 260 7.51 16.17 10.75
N VAL A 261 8.22 15.43 9.90
CA VAL A 261 9.53 14.84 10.25
C VAL A 261 10.58 15.92 10.49
N ALA A 262 10.64 16.97 9.67
CA ALA A 262 11.58 18.07 9.85
C ALA A 262 11.30 18.88 11.13
N ASP A 263 10.03 19.13 11.45
CA ASP A 263 9.63 19.92 12.63
C ASP A 263 9.83 19.12 13.94
N ILE A 264 9.45 17.84 13.95
CA ILE A 264 9.50 16.97 15.14
C ILE A 264 10.87 16.28 15.29
N LYS A 265 11.68 16.22 14.22
CA LYS A 265 12.97 15.52 14.14
C LYS A 265 12.89 14.01 14.40
N ARG A 266 11.71 13.42 14.21
CA ARG A 266 11.42 11.99 14.23
C ARG A 266 10.04 11.76 13.61
N GLY A 267 9.78 10.57 13.07
CA GLY A 267 8.47 10.23 12.53
C GLY A 267 8.15 8.74 12.59
N PHE A 268 6.96 8.40 13.08
CA PHE A 268 6.47 7.03 13.06
C PHE A 268 5.19 6.95 12.25
N PHE A 269 5.27 6.29 11.10
CA PHE A 269 4.13 6.09 10.23
C PHE A 269 3.34 4.82 10.59
N PHE A 270 2.04 4.95 10.86
CA PHE A 270 1.15 3.81 11.12
C PHE A 270 -0.13 3.86 10.30
N SER A 271 -0.47 2.75 9.63
CA SER A 271 -1.78 2.62 8.98
C SER A 271 -2.29 1.19 9.02
N ALA A 272 -3.57 1.02 9.38
CA ALA A 272 -4.28 -0.26 9.26
C ALA A 272 -4.60 -0.65 7.81
N GLU A 273 -4.44 0.28 6.87
CA GLU A 273 -4.52 0.07 5.42
C GLU A 273 -3.37 0.87 4.77
N ILE A 274 -2.16 0.31 4.85
CA ILE A 274 -0.93 0.99 4.44
C ILE A 274 -0.85 1.17 2.93
N TYR A 275 -1.50 0.30 2.15
CA TYR A 275 -1.57 0.42 0.70
C TYR A 275 -2.18 1.77 0.29
N GLU A 276 -3.30 2.18 0.88
CA GLU A 276 -3.96 3.44 0.52
C GLU A 276 -3.08 4.67 0.78
N VAL A 277 -2.30 4.62 1.87
CA VAL A 277 -1.43 5.74 2.20
C VAL A 277 -0.18 5.75 1.35
N LEU A 278 0.51 4.61 1.20
CA LEU A 278 1.67 4.52 0.33
C LEU A 278 1.30 4.78 -1.13
N PHE A 279 0.13 4.33 -1.58
CA PHE A 279 -0.38 4.68 -2.90
C PHE A 279 -0.52 6.19 -3.06
N LYS A 280 -1.10 6.90 -2.09
CA LYS A 280 -1.23 8.36 -2.14
C LYS A 280 0.11 9.10 -2.02
N LEU A 281 1.04 8.57 -1.23
CA LEU A 281 2.37 9.14 -1.02
C LEU A 281 3.28 8.93 -2.23
N LEU A 282 3.14 7.80 -2.92
CA LEU A 282 3.96 7.42 -4.07
C LEU A 282 3.28 7.72 -5.40
N LYS A 283 2.06 8.27 -5.39
CA LYS A 283 1.34 8.59 -6.62
C LYS A 283 2.06 9.71 -7.35
N SER A 284 2.57 9.37 -8.53
CA SER A 284 3.12 10.28 -9.51
C SER A 284 2.02 11.20 -10.05
N ASP A 285 1.96 12.45 -9.60
CA ASP A 285 1.65 13.50 -10.56
C ASP A 285 2.89 13.58 -11.48
N GLU A 286 2.70 13.57 -12.80
CA GLU A 286 3.73 13.29 -13.83
C GLU A 286 5.04 14.11 -13.74
N GLU A 287 5.12 15.13 -12.87
CA GLU A 287 6.29 15.97 -12.64
C GLU A 287 7.00 15.76 -11.27
N ASN A 288 6.40 15.08 -10.28
CA ASN A 288 6.91 15.05 -8.88
C ASN A 288 7.29 13.65 -8.33
N ALA A 289 7.11 12.58 -9.12
CA ALA A 289 7.12 11.19 -8.64
C ALA A 289 8.42 10.67 -8.00
N THR A 290 9.59 11.20 -8.41
CA THR A 290 10.89 10.66 -7.97
C THR A 290 11.32 11.14 -6.59
N CYS A 291 10.81 12.29 -6.13
CA CYS A 291 11.27 12.89 -4.88
C CYS A 291 10.79 12.10 -3.64
N ASP A 292 9.60 11.50 -3.71
CA ASP A 292 8.95 10.88 -2.55
C ASP A 292 9.49 9.46 -2.26
N VAL A 293 9.75 8.67 -3.31
CA VAL A 293 10.49 7.41 -3.20
C VAL A 293 11.89 7.65 -2.66
N GLN A 294 12.60 8.64 -3.23
CA GLN A 294 13.94 8.98 -2.80
C GLN A 294 13.95 9.41 -1.34
N ALA A 295 12.94 10.18 -0.90
CA ALA A 295 12.82 10.60 0.49
C ALA A 295 12.68 9.40 1.45
N LEU A 296 11.83 8.41 1.13
CA LEU A 296 11.71 7.21 1.95
C LEU A 296 13.00 6.38 1.96
N CYS A 297 13.69 6.28 0.83
CA CYS A 297 14.99 5.61 0.75
C CYS A 297 16.06 6.33 1.59
N GLN A 298 16.08 7.67 1.56
CA GLN A 298 16.99 8.51 2.36
C GLN A 298 16.70 8.40 3.86
N LEU A 299 15.42 8.44 4.24
CA LEU A 299 14.99 8.23 5.63
C LEU A 299 15.35 6.83 6.13
N PHE A 300 15.27 5.81 5.27
CA PHE A 300 15.72 4.47 5.64
C PHE A 300 17.24 4.39 5.81
N SER A 301 18.01 5.06 4.95
CA SER A 301 19.48 5.11 5.04
C SER A 301 19.99 6.10 6.09
N GLU A 302 19.12 6.94 6.66
CA GLU A 302 19.46 8.05 7.56
C GLU A 302 20.39 9.11 6.94
N GLU A 303 20.29 9.30 5.62
CA GLU A 303 21.01 10.32 4.89
C GLU A 303 20.45 11.73 5.19
N GLU A 304 21.34 12.72 5.34
CA GLU A 304 20.91 14.11 5.42
C GLU A 304 20.20 14.51 4.12
N ALA A 305 18.99 15.02 4.25
CA ALA A 305 18.16 15.37 3.11
C ALA A 305 17.63 16.79 3.24
N SER A 306 17.66 17.53 2.14
CA SER A 306 17.09 18.87 2.10
C SER A 306 16.07 19.00 0.98
N TYR A 307 14.85 19.38 1.35
CA TYR A 307 13.71 19.51 0.45
C TYR A 307 13.39 20.98 0.23
N ARG A 308 13.33 21.37 -1.03
CA ARG A 308 12.94 22.72 -1.45
C ARG A 308 11.58 22.64 -2.11
N TYR A 309 10.60 23.30 -1.50
CA TYR A 309 9.27 23.48 -2.08
C TYR A 309 9.15 24.91 -2.60
N ALA A 310 8.55 25.08 -3.78
CA ALA A 310 8.48 26.38 -4.46
C ALA A 310 7.80 27.48 -3.62
N THR A 311 6.88 27.10 -2.72
CA THR A 311 6.04 28.01 -1.92
C THR A 311 6.43 28.06 -0.44
N GLU A 312 7.39 27.25 0.02
CA GLU A 312 7.71 27.10 1.44
C GLU A 312 9.21 27.20 1.71
N LYS A 313 9.59 27.48 2.97
CA LYS A 313 11.00 27.48 3.39
C LYS A 313 11.62 26.10 3.19
N LYS A 314 12.92 26.08 2.88
CA LYS A 314 13.75 24.86 2.83
C LYS A 314 13.51 24.03 4.10
N ARG A 315 13.16 22.76 3.92
CA ARG A 315 13.05 21.78 5.01
C ARG A 315 14.30 20.92 5.02
N GLU A 316 14.90 20.76 6.19
CA GLU A 316 16.10 19.97 6.39
C GLU A 316 15.78 18.82 7.34
N ILE A 317 16.04 17.61 6.89
CA ILE A 317 16.01 16.40 7.71
C ILE A 317 17.47 16.06 7.98
N ALA A 318 17.85 16.12 9.25
CA ALA A 318 19.22 15.81 9.67
C ALA A 318 19.52 14.33 9.45
N ALA A 319 20.81 14.00 9.27
CA ALA A 319 21.25 12.62 9.33
C ALA A 319 20.86 11.99 10.67
N ASN A 320 20.65 10.68 10.67
CA ASN A 320 20.21 9.92 11.84
C ASN A 320 18.84 10.34 12.40
N THR A 321 17.93 10.80 11.55
CA THR A 321 16.55 11.08 11.95
C THR A 321 15.77 9.77 12.12
N PRO A 322 15.19 9.48 13.30
CA PRO A 322 14.42 8.26 13.52
C PRO A 322 13.14 8.27 12.69
N PHE A 323 12.99 7.28 11.83
CA PHE A 323 11.85 7.13 10.95
C PHE A 323 11.48 5.66 10.69
N CYS A 324 10.30 5.24 11.17
CA CYS A 324 9.80 3.88 10.96
C CYS A 324 8.43 3.89 10.29
N ILE A 325 8.12 2.82 9.56
CA ILE A 325 6.82 2.57 8.96
C ILE A 325 6.31 1.23 9.46
N SER A 326 5.13 1.18 10.06
CA SER A 326 4.46 -0.07 10.38
C SER A 326 3.03 -0.06 9.85
N GLY A 327 2.73 -1.00 8.96
CA GLY A 327 1.50 -1.01 8.19
C GLY A 327 0.80 -2.36 8.18
N ALA A 328 -0.52 -2.33 8.02
CA ALA A 328 -1.31 -3.51 7.73
C ALA A 328 -1.98 -3.37 6.36
N THR A 329 -2.16 -4.47 5.64
CA THR A 329 -2.92 -4.49 4.38
C THR A 329 -3.67 -5.81 4.19
N GLN A 330 -4.58 -5.83 3.23
CA GLN A 330 -5.30 -7.05 2.83
C GLN A 330 -4.61 -7.72 1.65
N ILE A 331 -4.87 -9.02 1.48
CA ILE A 331 -4.24 -9.85 0.44
C ILE A 331 -4.38 -9.25 -0.98
N PRO A 332 -5.55 -8.76 -1.42
CA PRO A 332 -5.69 -8.18 -2.77
C PRO A 332 -4.86 -6.91 -2.98
N PHE A 333 -4.66 -6.14 -1.90
CA PHE A 333 -3.88 -4.90 -1.92
C PHE A 333 -2.39 -5.14 -1.71
N ALA A 334 -1.99 -6.27 -1.11
CA ALA A 334 -0.59 -6.64 -0.91
C ALA A 334 0.14 -6.81 -2.26
N ALA A 335 -0.48 -7.50 -3.23
CA ALA A 335 0.12 -7.65 -4.56
C ALA A 335 0.28 -6.30 -5.28
N ARG A 336 -0.70 -5.39 -5.11
CA ARG A 336 -0.62 -4.03 -5.67
C ARG A 336 0.44 -3.18 -4.96
N LEU A 337 0.59 -3.37 -3.66
CA LEU A 337 1.61 -2.71 -2.86
C LEU A 337 3.00 -3.15 -3.31
N VAL A 338 3.23 -4.46 -3.49
CA VAL A 338 4.51 -4.98 -3.99
C VAL A 338 4.82 -4.38 -5.36
N ALA A 339 3.87 -4.40 -6.30
CA ALA A 339 4.06 -3.78 -7.62
C ALA A 339 4.29 -2.26 -7.57
N LEU A 340 3.72 -1.56 -6.57
CA LEU A 340 3.95 -0.12 -6.37
C LEU A 340 5.36 0.16 -5.84
N LEU A 341 5.89 -0.71 -4.97
CA LEU A 341 7.22 -0.58 -4.37
C LEU A 341 8.32 -1.10 -5.31
N ASP A 342 8.00 -2.05 -6.18
CA ASP A 342 8.89 -2.69 -7.13
C ASP A 342 9.02 -1.90 -8.44
N GLN A 343 9.52 -0.67 -8.34
CA GLN A 343 9.80 0.19 -9.50
C GLN A 343 11.30 0.34 -9.74
N GLU A 344 12.07 -0.72 -9.46
CA GLU A 344 13.54 -0.77 -9.61
C GLU A 344 14.35 0.27 -8.80
N ASN A 345 13.69 1.05 -7.93
CA ASN A 345 14.27 2.08 -7.08
C ASN A 345 14.87 1.53 -5.75
N GLY A 346 14.71 0.23 -5.49
CA GLY A 346 15.16 -0.46 -4.28
C GLY A 346 14.30 -0.20 -3.03
N LEU A 347 13.15 0.46 -3.15
CA LEU A 347 12.27 0.74 -2.01
C LEU A 347 11.66 -0.56 -1.47
N LEU A 348 11.25 -1.50 -2.36
CA LEU A 348 10.74 -2.80 -1.95
C LEU A 348 11.74 -3.56 -1.04
N ASP A 349 13.03 -3.49 -1.34
CA ASP A 349 14.08 -4.20 -0.60
C ASP A 349 14.26 -3.70 0.84
N ARG A 350 13.68 -2.55 1.17
CA ARG A 350 13.70 -1.94 2.51
C ARG A 350 12.50 -2.37 3.37
N PHE A 351 11.50 -3.01 2.79
CA PHE A 351 10.27 -3.42 3.48
C PHE A 351 10.31 -4.89 3.92
N LEU A 352 10.06 -5.11 5.20
CA LEU A 352 9.69 -6.43 5.74
C LEU A 352 8.22 -6.69 5.44
N ILE A 353 7.92 -7.65 4.55
CA ILE A 353 6.54 -8.04 4.23
C ILE A 353 6.23 -9.40 4.84
N THR A 354 5.27 -9.45 5.75
CA THR A 354 4.95 -10.66 6.51
C THR A 354 3.54 -11.17 6.21
N PHE A 355 3.42 -12.45 5.87
CA PHE A 355 2.12 -13.12 5.75
C PHE A 355 2.02 -14.25 6.78
N SER A 356 1.15 -14.08 7.78
CA SER A 356 1.01 -15.08 8.86
C SER A 356 -0.25 -15.91 8.68
N LYS A 357 -0.19 -17.23 8.96
CA LYS A 357 -1.37 -18.11 8.97
C LYS A 357 -2.38 -17.59 9.99
N CYS A 358 -3.53 -17.13 9.52
CA CYS A 358 -4.58 -16.53 10.33
C CYS A 358 -5.56 -17.55 10.92
N LEU A 359 -5.03 -18.63 11.50
CA LEU A 359 -5.88 -19.62 12.16
C LEU A 359 -6.45 -19.03 13.44
N ARG A 360 -7.77 -19.13 13.62
CA ARG A 360 -8.43 -18.68 14.84
C ARG A 360 -8.21 -19.73 15.94
N PRO A 361 -7.76 -19.33 17.15
CA PRO A 361 -7.65 -20.26 18.26
C PRO A 361 -9.03 -20.78 18.67
N THR A 362 -9.07 -22.01 19.15
CA THR A 362 -10.29 -22.59 19.74
C THR A 362 -10.67 -21.85 21.04
N PRO A 363 -11.95 -21.89 21.46
CA PRO A 363 -12.36 -21.31 22.75
C PRO A 363 -11.55 -21.85 23.92
N ASN A 364 -11.22 -23.14 23.93
CA ASN A 364 -10.40 -23.75 24.99
C ASN A 364 -8.97 -23.19 25.01
N GLN A 365 -8.31 -23.11 23.84
CA GLN A 365 -6.99 -22.46 23.73
C GLN A 365 -7.04 -21.00 24.16
N THR A 366 -8.14 -20.30 23.89
CA THR A 366 -8.32 -18.90 24.30
C THR A 366 -8.47 -18.79 25.82
N SER A 367 -9.23 -19.68 26.46
CA SER A 367 -9.36 -19.72 27.92
C SER A 367 -8.04 -20.03 28.61
N GLN A 368 -7.32 -21.06 28.12
CA GLN A 368 -5.99 -21.41 28.60
C GLN A 368 -5.00 -20.25 28.42
N ALA A 369 -5.08 -19.55 27.29
CA ALA A 369 -4.31 -18.33 27.08
C ALA A 369 -4.60 -17.33 28.19
N ILE A 370 -5.87 -16.96 28.38
CA ILE A 370 -6.28 -15.97 29.38
C ILE A 370 -5.82 -16.34 30.78
N GLU A 371 -5.87 -17.62 31.16
CA GLU A 371 -5.36 -18.09 32.45
C GLU A 371 -3.84 -17.94 32.56
N ALA A 372 -3.08 -18.41 31.57
CA ALA A 372 -1.63 -18.21 31.54
C ALA A 372 -1.23 -16.72 31.58
N LEU A 373 -2.04 -15.84 30.97
CA LEU A 373 -1.82 -14.40 31.00
C LEU A 373 -2.07 -13.80 32.39
N LYS A 374 -3.04 -14.31 33.16
CA LYS A 374 -3.28 -13.86 34.54
C LYS A 374 -2.14 -14.22 35.49
N GLU A 375 -1.46 -15.32 35.25
CA GLU A 375 -0.36 -15.80 36.09
C GLU A 375 0.98 -15.11 35.79
N SER A 376 1.09 -14.51 34.61
CA SER A 376 2.31 -13.86 34.16
C SER A 376 2.64 -12.56 34.92
N ALA A 377 3.92 -12.23 35.03
CA ALA A 377 4.38 -11.07 35.81
C ALA A 377 4.16 -9.71 35.12
N LEU A 378 4.11 -9.68 33.78
CA LEU A 378 3.95 -8.46 33.00
C LEU A 378 2.47 -8.18 32.69
N SER A 379 1.95 -7.04 33.15
CA SER A 379 0.53 -6.69 33.02
C SER A 379 0.19 -6.03 31.68
N SER A 380 1.10 -5.21 31.15
CA SER A 380 0.91 -4.43 29.93
C SER A 380 2.21 -4.37 29.11
N ILE A 381 2.06 -4.36 27.79
CA ILE A 381 3.19 -4.13 26.88
C ILE A 381 3.65 -2.67 26.88
N ASN A 382 2.77 -1.75 27.31
CA ASN A 382 3.12 -0.35 27.46
C ASN A 382 4.27 -0.18 28.48
N ASP A 383 4.29 -1.01 29.53
CA ASP A 383 5.33 -0.98 30.56
C ASP A 383 6.72 -1.27 29.96
N VAL A 384 6.78 -2.22 29.01
CA VAL A 384 8.01 -2.54 28.27
C VAL A 384 8.49 -1.34 27.48
N PHE A 385 7.59 -0.72 26.71
CA PHE A 385 7.92 0.39 25.83
C PHE A 385 8.22 1.71 26.58
N ALA A 386 7.58 1.93 27.72
CA ALA A 386 7.91 3.03 28.63
C ALA A 386 9.35 2.88 29.17
N GLU A 387 9.74 1.66 29.57
CA GLU A 387 11.10 1.39 30.01
C GLU A 387 12.12 1.46 28.87
N ILE A 388 11.79 0.98 27.66
CA ILE A 388 12.64 1.16 26.47
C ILE A 388 12.88 2.67 26.22
N ALA A 389 11.82 3.48 26.19
CA ALA A 389 11.93 4.92 26.00
C ALA A 389 12.75 5.59 27.10
N ARG A 390 12.60 5.16 28.36
CA ARG A 390 13.37 5.68 29.51
C ARG A 390 14.86 5.35 29.40
N LEU A 391 15.19 4.12 29.02
CA LEU A 391 16.58 3.67 28.85
C LEU A 391 17.27 4.38 27.67
N HIS A 392 16.50 4.72 26.64
CA HIS A 392 16.95 5.38 25.42
C HIS A 392 16.74 6.91 25.45
N LEU A 393 16.86 7.52 26.64
CA LEU A 393 16.99 8.98 26.77
C LEU A 393 18.42 9.45 26.47
N TYR A 394 19.40 8.58 26.73
CA TYR A 394 20.82 8.84 26.47
C TYR A 394 21.28 8.03 25.26
N ARG A 395 22.35 8.49 24.62
CA ARG A 395 22.89 7.83 23.44
C ARG A 395 23.45 6.46 23.82
N SER A 396 23.07 5.42 23.08
CA SER A 396 23.64 4.08 23.21
C SER A 396 24.07 3.56 21.85
N THR A 397 25.19 2.83 21.82
CA THR A 397 25.73 2.28 20.58
C THR A 397 25.82 0.78 20.72
N TYR A 398 25.09 0.07 19.87
CA TYR A 398 25.09 -1.40 19.87
C TYR A 398 26.06 -1.93 18.82
N THR A 399 26.78 -2.99 19.17
CA THR A 399 27.72 -3.69 18.28
C THR A 399 27.46 -5.18 18.33
N LEU A 400 27.89 -5.90 17.28
CA LEU A 400 27.86 -7.37 17.32
C LEU A 400 29.03 -7.91 18.15
N ASN A 401 28.79 -8.98 18.92
CA ASN A 401 29.88 -9.74 19.52
C ASN A 401 30.76 -10.42 18.44
N GLN A 402 31.92 -10.97 18.81
CA GLN A 402 32.88 -11.50 17.84
C GLN A 402 32.31 -12.65 16.97
N GLU A 403 31.59 -13.59 17.59
CA GLU A 403 30.98 -14.73 16.90
C GLU A 403 29.86 -14.29 15.92
N ALA A 404 29.07 -13.29 16.31
CA ALA A 404 28.06 -12.65 15.47
C ALA A 404 28.68 -11.91 14.29
N LYS A 405 29.81 -11.23 14.49
CA LYS A 405 30.56 -10.58 13.40
C LYS A 405 31.04 -11.59 12.37
N GLU A 406 31.60 -12.72 12.82
CA GLU A 406 32.06 -13.79 11.92
C GLU A 406 30.91 -14.36 11.08
N THR A 407 29.77 -14.65 11.72
CA THR A 407 28.57 -15.11 11.01
C THR A 407 28.08 -14.08 9.99
N MET A 408 28.10 -12.80 10.34
CA MET A 408 27.67 -11.75 9.42
C MET A 408 28.64 -11.51 8.27
N ASN A 409 29.94 -11.70 8.49
CA ASN A 409 30.92 -11.66 7.42
C ASN A 409 30.67 -12.79 6.42
N THR A 410 30.36 -14.01 6.87
CA THR A 410 30.00 -15.13 5.97
C THR A 410 28.78 -14.79 5.13
N VAL A 411 27.70 -14.27 5.73
CA VAL A 411 26.50 -13.87 4.99
C VAL A 411 26.80 -12.75 3.97
N ASN A 412 27.70 -11.83 4.32
CA ASN A 412 28.11 -10.76 3.41
C ASN A 412 28.98 -11.29 2.25
N GLU A 413 29.88 -12.24 2.51
CA GLU A 413 30.70 -12.91 1.49
C GLU A 413 29.84 -13.72 0.50
N GLU A 414 28.82 -14.43 0.99
CA GLU A 414 27.84 -15.13 0.17
C GLU A 414 27.10 -14.15 -0.76
N PHE A 415 26.63 -13.03 -0.21
CA PHE A 415 25.97 -11.99 -1.00
C PHE A 415 26.88 -11.36 -2.05
N ILE A 416 28.13 -11.04 -1.68
CA ILE A 416 29.12 -10.50 -2.63
C ILE A 416 29.39 -11.50 -3.76
N THR A 417 29.43 -12.79 -3.44
CA THR A 417 29.61 -13.85 -4.43
C THR A 417 28.45 -13.86 -5.42
N GLU A 418 27.21 -13.85 -4.93
CA GLU A 418 26.00 -13.81 -5.77
C GLU A 418 25.96 -12.58 -6.68
N VAL A 419 26.31 -11.40 -6.15
CA VAL A 419 26.40 -10.15 -6.93
C VAL A 419 27.46 -10.26 -8.03
N ASN A 420 28.64 -10.78 -7.71
CA ASN A 420 29.73 -10.93 -8.68
C ASN A 420 29.38 -11.95 -9.77
N GLU A 421 28.75 -13.07 -9.41
CA GLU A 421 28.25 -14.07 -10.36
C GLU A 421 27.24 -13.44 -11.33
N ALA A 422 26.26 -12.69 -10.84
CA ALA A 422 25.30 -11.98 -11.68
C ALA A 422 25.97 -10.99 -12.64
N MET A 423 26.95 -10.22 -12.15
CA MET A 423 27.73 -9.29 -12.98
C MET A 423 28.53 -10.02 -14.08
N LEU A 424 29.11 -11.18 -13.77
CA LEU A 424 29.86 -11.99 -14.74
C LEU A 424 28.94 -12.61 -15.81
N GLU A 425 27.74 -13.01 -15.43
CA GLU A 425 26.72 -13.56 -16.32
C GLU A 425 25.98 -12.47 -17.12
N GLY A 426 26.20 -11.19 -16.81
CA GLY A 426 25.51 -10.06 -17.43
C GLY A 426 24.03 -9.97 -17.01
N THR A 427 23.65 -10.63 -15.91
CA THR A 427 22.31 -10.53 -15.32
C THR A 427 22.25 -9.36 -14.34
N THR A 428 21.03 -8.95 -13.96
CA THR A 428 20.88 -7.85 -12.99
C THR A 428 21.25 -8.37 -11.61
N PRO A 429 22.21 -7.75 -10.91
CA PRO A 429 22.60 -8.21 -9.58
C PRO A 429 21.43 -8.10 -8.60
N PRO A 430 21.36 -8.98 -7.59
CA PRO A 430 20.31 -8.94 -6.59
C PRO A 430 20.34 -7.59 -5.85
N LYS A 431 19.26 -6.82 -5.98
CA LYS A 431 19.05 -5.62 -5.18
C LYS A 431 18.61 -6.09 -3.80
N THR A 432 19.41 -5.81 -2.76
CA THR A 432 18.99 -6.16 -1.41
C THR A 432 19.50 -5.20 -0.36
N LYS A 433 18.67 -4.97 0.65
CA LYS A 433 19.01 -4.33 1.91
C LYS A 433 18.95 -5.33 3.07
N LYS A 434 19.00 -6.63 2.77
CA LYS A 434 18.88 -7.73 3.72
C LYS A 434 19.87 -7.64 4.88
N ILE A 435 21.14 -7.29 4.62
CA ILE A 435 22.15 -7.15 5.69
C ILE A 435 21.77 -6.02 6.64
N ASP A 436 21.47 -4.83 6.12
CA ASP A 436 21.01 -3.68 6.91
C ASP A 436 19.79 -4.06 7.76
N ILE A 437 18.83 -4.77 7.18
CA ILE A 437 17.60 -5.20 7.85
C ILE A 437 17.88 -6.23 8.95
N ILE A 438 18.70 -7.25 8.69
CA ILE A 438 19.08 -8.27 9.69
C ILE A 438 19.68 -7.59 10.92
N LEU A 439 20.62 -6.68 10.69
CA LEU A 439 21.30 -5.95 11.75
C LEU A 439 20.34 -5.08 12.57
N ARG A 440 19.41 -4.37 11.92
CA ARG A 440 18.39 -3.55 12.60
C ARG A 440 17.38 -4.39 13.37
N VAL A 441 16.95 -5.52 12.81
CA VAL A 441 16.07 -6.48 13.49
C VAL A 441 16.77 -7.08 14.69
N ALA A 442 18.05 -7.46 14.58
CA ALA A 442 18.84 -7.99 15.70
C ALA A 442 18.93 -6.99 16.85
N ALA A 443 19.20 -5.72 16.56
CA ALA A 443 19.22 -4.66 17.58
C ALA A 443 17.85 -4.48 18.26
N ALA A 444 16.77 -4.45 17.48
CA ALA A 444 15.42 -4.34 18.02
C ALA A 444 15.05 -5.54 18.92
N LEU A 445 15.41 -6.76 18.51
CA LEU A 445 15.19 -7.97 19.31
C LEU A 445 16.03 -7.96 20.59
N HIS A 446 17.30 -7.59 20.51
CA HIS A 446 18.20 -7.48 21.66
C HIS A 446 17.61 -6.56 22.74
N ILE A 447 17.21 -5.36 22.35
CA ILE A 447 16.65 -4.35 23.25
C ILE A 447 15.32 -4.84 23.85
N PHE A 448 14.40 -5.30 23.00
CA PHE A 448 13.08 -5.74 23.46
C PHE A 448 13.17 -6.93 24.41
N ASN A 449 13.98 -7.94 24.04
CA ASN A 449 14.11 -9.18 24.79
C ASN A 449 14.76 -8.94 26.16
N HIS A 450 15.78 -8.08 26.23
CA HIS A 450 16.42 -7.72 27.50
C HIS A 450 15.42 -7.08 28.48
N VAL A 451 14.76 -6.00 28.05
CA VAL A 451 13.80 -5.25 28.88
C VAL A 451 12.64 -6.14 29.32
N THR A 452 12.10 -6.94 28.39
CA THR A 452 11.02 -7.88 28.67
C THR A 452 11.47 -8.94 29.68
N ALA A 453 12.65 -9.53 29.52
CA ALA A 453 13.17 -10.54 30.43
C ALA A 453 13.34 -10.02 31.86
N GLU A 454 13.83 -8.78 32.03
CA GLU A 454 13.98 -8.17 33.36
C GLU A 454 12.62 -7.87 34.01
N LEU A 455 11.66 -7.34 33.25
CA LEU A 455 10.30 -7.10 33.76
C LEU A 455 9.60 -8.39 34.15
N LEU A 456 9.79 -9.47 33.38
CA LEU A 456 9.24 -10.79 33.71
C LEU A 456 9.82 -11.34 35.02
N GLN A 457 11.08 -11.03 35.31
CA GLN A 457 11.73 -11.35 36.59
C GLN A 457 11.35 -10.39 37.72
N ARG A 458 10.42 -9.45 37.49
CA ARG A 458 10.01 -8.39 38.42
C ARG A 458 11.18 -7.49 38.85
N ARG A 459 12.17 -7.32 37.97
CA ARG A 459 13.30 -6.42 38.18
C ARG A 459 13.06 -5.13 37.41
N LYS A 460 13.63 -4.03 37.92
CA LYS A 460 13.62 -2.77 37.19
C LYS A 460 14.60 -2.89 36.00
N PRO A 461 14.17 -2.58 34.77
CA PRO A 461 15.04 -2.74 33.62
C PRO A 461 16.29 -1.86 33.65
N THR A 462 17.41 -2.45 33.27
CA THR A 462 18.70 -1.81 33.11
C THR A 462 19.03 -1.65 31.63
N GLN A 463 20.15 -0.99 31.33
CA GLN A 463 20.58 -0.82 29.95
C GLN A 463 20.97 -2.20 29.38
N PRO A 464 20.45 -2.58 28.19
CA PRO A 464 20.93 -3.78 27.51
C PRO A 464 22.44 -3.69 27.28
N ALA A 465 23.13 -4.83 27.25
CA ALA A 465 24.56 -4.85 26.93
C ALA A 465 24.81 -4.19 25.56
N ASP A 466 25.96 -3.51 25.41
CA ASP A 466 26.32 -2.88 24.15
C ASP A 466 26.62 -3.92 23.05
N GLU A 467 26.94 -5.16 23.44
CA GLU A 467 27.15 -6.27 22.52
C GLU A 467 25.89 -7.11 22.32
N ILE A 468 25.49 -7.28 21.06
CA ILE A 468 24.41 -8.17 20.63
C ILE A 468 24.95 -9.59 20.55
N GLU A 469 24.28 -10.50 21.24
CA GLU A 469 24.64 -11.91 21.27
C GLU A 469 24.39 -12.62 19.93
N HIS A 470 25.23 -13.61 19.63
CA HIS A 470 25.11 -14.47 18.44
C HIS A 470 23.74 -15.14 18.33
N SER A 471 23.17 -15.59 19.45
CA SER A 471 21.83 -16.19 19.53
C SER A 471 20.73 -15.25 18.99
N THR A 472 20.82 -13.96 19.31
CA THR A 472 19.88 -12.94 18.86
C THR A 472 20.06 -12.63 17.38
N LEU A 473 21.31 -12.60 16.90
CA LEU A 473 21.59 -12.45 15.47
C LEU A 473 21.00 -13.61 14.65
N LEU A 474 21.18 -14.85 15.09
CA LEU A 474 20.61 -16.02 14.41
C LEU A 474 19.08 -15.93 14.30
N CYS A 475 18.41 -15.52 15.39
CA CYS A 475 16.96 -15.29 15.37
C CYS A 475 16.56 -14.21 14.36
N ALA A 476 17.35 -13.13 14.23
CA ALA A 476 17.11 -12.08 13.25
C ALA A 476 17.32 -12.58 11.82
N ILE A 477 18.35 -13.38 11.56
CA ILE A 477 18.61 -14.02 10.26
C ILE A 477 17.42 -14.89 9.86
N ASP A 478 16.97 -15.78 10.76
CA ASP A 478 15.85 -16.68 10.51
C ASP A 478 14.55 -15.92 10.24
N TYR A 479 14.31 -14.84 11.00
CA TYR A 479 13.13 -14.00 10.83
C TYR A 479 13.15 -13.28 9.49
N VAL A 480 14.27 -12.65 9.12
CA VAL A 480 14.40 -11.91 7.86
C VAL A 480 14.35 -12.86 6.67
N ALA A 481 15.04 -14.01 6.72
CA ALA A 481 14.97 -15.04 5.68
C ALA A 481 13.53 -15.52 5.47
N TRP A 482 12.78 -15.71 6.56
CA TRP A 482 11.35 -16.00 6.47
C TRP A 482 10.58 -14.86 5.77
N THR A 483 10.77 -13.60 6.15
CA THR A 483 10.08 -12.47 5.50
C THR A 483 10.40 -12.32 4.01
N GLU A 484 11.65 -12.55 3.62
CA GLU A 484 12.09 -12.52 2.23
C GLU A 484 11.40 -13.61 1.41
N SER A 485 11.30 -14.84 1.94
CA SER A 485 10.55 -15.92 1.27
C SER A 485 9.07 -15.56 1.03
N GLN A 486 8.46 -14.75 1.91
CA GLN A 486 7.07 -14.30 1.73
C GLN A 486 6.97 -13.22 0.64
N LYS A 487 7.99 -12.38 0.51
CA LYS A 487 8.07 -11.32 -0.49
C LYS A 487 8.25 -11.90 -1.89
N GLU A 488 9.11 -12.91 -2.06
CA GLU A 488 9.38 -13.58 -3.34
C GLU A 488 8.11 -14.15 -3.98
N ILE A 489 7.19 -14.70 -3.19
CA ILE A 489 5.91 -15.23 -3.68
C ILE A 489 5.09 -14.18 -4.46
N PHE A 490 5.20 -12.90 -4.09
CA PHE A 490 4.49 -11.81 -4.80
C PHE A 490 5.25 -11.31 -6.02
N VAL A 491 6.58 -11.36 -6.01
CA VAL A 491 7.43 -10.95 -7.14
C VAL A 491 7.28 -11.93 -8.31
N GLU A 492 7.30 -13.25 -8.03
CA GLU A 492 7.06 -14.28 -9.05
C GLU A 492 5.71 -14.08 -9.79
N VAL A 493 4.68 -13.67 -9.05
CA VAL A 493 3.32 -13.42 -9.58
C VAL A 493 3.26 -12.15 -10.41
N SER A 494 4.09 -11.16 -10.09
CA SER A 494 4.17 -9.91 -10.84
C SER A 494 4.85 -10.15 -12.20
N ASN A 495 5.90 -10.97 -12.23
CA ASN A 495 6.60 -11.37 -13.45
C ASN A 495 5.78 -12.30 -14.37
N LEU A 496 4.84 -13.06 -13.82
CA LEU A 496 3.90 -13.85 -14.63
C LEU A 496 2.89 -13.00 -15.42
N LYS A 497 2.76 -11.70 -15.13
CA LYS A 497 1.86 -10.77 -15.84
C LYS A 497 2.55 -9.98 -16.94
N SER A 498 3.87 -10.12 -17.10
CA SER A 498 4.65 -9.44 -18.16
C SER A 498 4.81 -10.26 -19.45
N PHE A 499 4.07 -11.36 -19.61
CA PHE A 499 4.00 -12.16 -20.84
C PHE A 499 2.64 -12.06 -21.53
#